data_AF-A0A936KPT1-F1
#
_entry.id   AF-A0A936KPT1-F1
#
_cell.length_a   1.000
_cell.length_b   1.000
_cell.length_c   1.000
_cell.angle_alpha   90.00
_cell.angle_beta   90.00
_cell.angle_gamma   90.00
#
_symmetry.space_group_name_H-M   'P 1'
#
loop_
_entity.id
_entity.type
_entity.pdbx_description
1 polymer ?
#
loop_
_entity_poly.entity_id
_entity_poly.type
_entity_poly.pdbx_seq_one_letter_code
_entity_poly.pdbx_strand_id
1 'polypeptide(L)'
;MQFIKTRFNYLFGSTKGLILVAIAMIGMVTAVWGMLSGPMAEMGVREVVIKLLGMEIVQSEREGRIIILYHSIAMAVIAIETYMITGLLKMKEFFKTAINAIITVGYILTMIFGMGFAYFGHNWAFHGIYIFGLSLIFLAGVMLIIALWPWDKEYYVTNNRYAPHQKRIRPRTWSLLRHRSHHCAFFIIRRSAWLILWSRL
;
A
#
# COMPACT_ATOMS: atom_id res chain seq x y z
N MET A 1 -0.05 -8.84 -31.91
CA MET A 1 0.90 -8.69 -30.79
C MET A 1 1.05 -7.26 -30.26
N GLN A 2 0.95 -6.20 -31.08
CA GLN A 2 1.05 -4.81 -30.61
C GLN A 2 -0.01 -4.44 -29.55
N PHE A 3 -1.25 -4.92 -29.73
CA PHE A 3 -2.34 -4.66 -28.78
C PHE A 3 -2.06 -5.11 -27.34
N ILE A 4 -1.50 -6.32 -27.17
CA ILE A 4 -1.17 -6.87 -25.83
C ILE A 4 -0.04 -6.05 -25.19
N LYS A 5 0.99 -5.69 -25.97
CA LYS A 5 2.11 -4.85 -25.48
C LYS A 5 1.62 -3.48 -25.01
N THR A 6 0.73 -2.83 -25.76
CA THR A 6 0.18 -1.52 -25.38
C THR A 6 -0.62 -1.59 -24.07
N ARG A 7 -1.41 -2.66 -23.87
CA ARG A 7 -2.16 -2.86 -22.64
C ARG A 7 -1.25 -3.17 -21.45
N PHE A 8 -0.24 -4.01 -21.64
CA PHE A 8 0.74 -4.31 -20.59
C PHE A 8 1.53 -3.06 -20.18
N ASN A 9 1.98 -2.27 -21.15
CA ASN A 9 2.64 -0.99 -20.90
C ASN A 9 1.72 0.01 -20.19
N TYR A 10 0.41 0.01 -20.49
CA TYR A 10 -0.53 0.85 -19.77
C TYR A 10 -0.69 0.43 -18.30
N LEU A 11 -0.83 -0.89 -18.06
CA LEU A 11 -1.04 -1.45 -16.72
C LEU A 11 0.15 -1.25 -15.80
N PHE A 12 1.38 -1.47 -16.29
CA PHE A 12 2.59 -1.40 -15.47
C PHE A 12 3.41 -0.11 -15.65
N GLY A 13 3.15 0.66 -16.72
CA GLY A 13 3.89 1.89 -17.04
C GLY A 13 3.15 3.19 -16.69
N SER A 14 1.86 3.13 -16.32
CA SER A 14 1.11 4.33 -15.89
C SER A 14 0.62 4.21 -14.46
N THR A 15 0.58 5.34 -13.73
CA THR A 15 0.07 5.39 -12.36
C THR A 15 -1.39 4.94 -12.28
N LYS A 16 -2.21 5.30 -13.28
CA LYS A 16 -3.61 4.84 -13.37
C LYS A 16 -3.72 3.33 -13.55
N GLY A 17 -2.82 2.75 -14.37
CA GLY A 17 -2.73 1.31 -14.58
C GLY A 17 -2.33 0.56 -13.31
N LEU A 18 -1.30 1.06 -12.60
CA LEU A 18 -0.84 0.47 -11.35
C LEU A 18 -1.94 0.48 -10.26
N ILE A 19 -2.69 1.58 -10.17
CA ILE A 19 -3.86 1.68 -9.28
C ILE A 19 -4.92 0.63 -9.67
N LEU A 20 -5.23 0.48 -10.96
CA LEU A 20 -6.22 -0.49 -11.42
C LEU A 20 -5.81 -1.93 -11.08
N VAL A 21 -4.54 -2.28 -11.29
CA VAL A 21 -4.00 -3.60 -10.93
C VAL A 21 -4.10 -3.83 -9.42
N ALA A 22 -3.71 -2.84 -8.61
CA ALA A 22 -3.78 -2.97 -7.15
C ALA A 22 -5.23 -3.17 -6.65
N ILE A 23 -6.20 -2.43 -7.19
CA ILE A 23 -7.63 -2.60 -6.85
C ILE A 23 -8.12 -3.99 -7.28
N ALA A 24 -7.78 -4.44 -8.49
CA ALA A 24 -8.17 -5.76 -8.97
C ALA A 24 -7.60 -6.88 -8.08
N MET A 25 -6.34 -6.76 -7.65
CA MET A 25 -5.70 -7.70 -6.74
C MET A 25 -6.38 -7.71 -5.37
N ILE A 26 -6.68 -6.53 -4.78
CA ILE A 26 -7.41 -6.45 -3.51
C ILE A 26 -8.78 -7.12 -3.64
N GLY A 27 -9.53 -6.84 -4.72
CA GLY A 27 -10.85 -7.44 -4.96
C GLY A 27 -10.78 -8.97 -5.05
N MET A 28 -9.78 -9.51 -5.75
CA MET A 28 -9.56 -10.95 -5.84
C MET A 28 -9.24 -11.57 -4.47
N VAL A 29 -8.36 -10.94 -3.70
CA VAL A 29 -8.00 -11.40 -2.35
C VAL A 29 -9.20 -11.36 -1.42
N THR A 30 -9.97 -10.26 -1.42
CA THR A 30 -11.17 -10.14 -0.59
C THR A 30 -12.23 -11.16 -1.01
N ALA A 31 -12.39 -11.43 -2.30
CA ALA A 31 -13.34 -12.44 -2.78
C ALA A 31 -12.96 -13.85 -2.33
N VAL A 32 -11.69 -14.26 -2.51
CA VAL A 32 -11.26 -15.63 -2.21
C VAL A 32 -11.13 -15.86 -0.70
N TRP A 33 -10.46 -14.95 0.02
CA TRP A 33 -10.20 -15.11 1.45
C TRP A 33 -11.35 -14.60 2.34
N GLY A 34 -12.23 -13.73 1.82
CA GLY A 34 -13.44 -13.30 2.52
C GLY A 34 -14.46 -14.43 2.70
N MET A 35 -14.47 -15.43 1.82
CA MET A 35 -15.27 -16.65 1.96
C MET A 35 -14.83 -17.53 3.14
N LEU A 36 -13.64 -17.29 3.72
CA LEU A 36 -13.14 -18.01 4.90
C LEU A 36 -13.52 -17.31 6.22
N SER A 37 -14.28 -16.22 6.16
CA SER A 37 -14.73 -15.47 7.33
C SER A 37 -15.76 -16.25 8.17
N GLY A 38 -15.89 -15.86 9.45
CA GLY A 38 -16.79 -16.52 10.41
C GLY A 38 -18.25 -16.69 9.93
N PRO A 39 -18.91 -15.63 9.41
CA PRO A 39 -20.28 -15.74 8.91
C PRO A 39 -20.44 -16.74 7.76
N MET A 40 -19.42 -16.90 6.91
CA MET A 40 -19.42 -17.88 5.82
C MET A 40 -19.10 -19.30 6.28
N ALA A 41 -18.41 -19.44 7.42
CA ALA A 41 -18.21 -20.72 8.08
C ALA A 41 -19.51 -21.30 8.63
N GLU A 42 -20.39 -20.45 9.16
CA GLU A 42 -21.72 -20.86 9.65
C GLU A 42 -22.64 -21.30 8.51
N MET A 43 -22.39 -20.84 7.28
CA MET A 43 -23.11 -21.23 6.07
C MET A 43 -22.50 -22.44 5.33
N GLY A 44 -21.46 -23.09 5.89
CA GLY A 44 -20.82 -24.27 5.29
C GLY A 44 -19.90 -23.99 4.09
N VAL A 45 -19.69 -22.72 3.73
CA VAL A 45 -18.87 -22.31 2.57
C VAL A 45 -17.38 -22.52 2.85
N ARG A 46 -16.99 -22.36 4.12
CA ARG A 46 -15.60 -22.53 4.55
C ARG A 46 -15.10 -23.95 4.27
N GLU A 47 -15.87 -24.99 4.58
CA GLU A 47 -15.45 -26.37 4.36
C GLU A 47 -15.24 -26.69 2.88
N VAL A 48 -16.07 -26.10 1.99
CA VAL A 48 -15.94 -26.24 0.53
C VAL A 48 -14.63 -25.61 0.04
N VAL A 49 -14.32 -24.39 0.48
CA VAL A 49 -13.10 -23.68 0.08
C VAL A 49 -11.85 -24.37 0.66
N ILE A 50 -11.90 -24.83 1.91
CA ILE A 50 -10.82 -25.61 2.54
C ILE A 50 -10.52 -26.86 1.73
N LYS A 51 -11.55 -27.61 1.32
CA LYS A 51 -11.39 -28.87 0.57
C LYS A 51 -10.93 -28.62 -0.87
N LEU A 52 -11.39 -27.54 -1.52
CA LEU A 52 -10.97 -27.16 -2.86
C LEU A 52 -9.53 -26.67 -2.92
N LEU A 53 -9.08 -25.93 -1.90
CA LEU A 53 -7.74 -25.36 -1.84
C LEU A 53 -6.74 -26.25 -1.06
N GLY A 54 -7.19 -27.33 -0.43
CA GLY A 54 -6.34 -28.27 0.31
C GLY A 54 -5.66 -27.65 1.54
N MET A 55 -6.35 -26.75 2.24
CA MET A 55 -5.78 -26.00 3.37
C MET A 55 -5.97 -26.76 4.70
N GLU A 56 -5.01 -26.65 5.61
CA GLU A 56 -5.16 -27.16 6.99
C GLU A 56 -5.32 -25.96 7.94
N ILE A 57 -6.51 -25.82 8.54
CA ILE A 57 -6.87 -24.67 9.38
C ILE A 57 -6.99 -25.09 10.84
N VAL A 58 -5.91 -24.90 11.59
CA VAL A 58 -5.88 -25.04 13.05
C VAL A 58 -6.38 -23.76 13.73
N GLN A 59 -7.25 -23.87 14.74
CA GLN A 59 -7.81 -22.70 15.43
C GLN A 59 -6.75 -21.88 16.18
N SER A 60 -5.69 -22.50 16.68
CA SER A 60 -4.61 -21.82 17.41
C SER A 60 -3.86 -20.77 16.56
N GLU A 61 -3.89 -20.88 15.24
CA GLU A 61 -3.18 -19.96 14.33
C GLU A 61 -4.14 -18.95 13.67
N ARG A 62 -5.42 -18.93 14.09
CA ARG A 62 -6.46 -18.07 13.50
C ARG A 62 -6.08 -16.58 13.58
N GLU A 63 -5.54 -16.15 14.71
CA GLU A 63 -5.12 -14.76 14.92
C GLU A 63 -3.99 -14.38 13.97
N GLY A 64 -2.96 -15.23 13.84
CA GLY A 64 -1.84 -15.02 12.93
C GLY A 64 -2.29 -14.89 11.47
N ARG A 65 -3.21 -15.76 11.02
CA ARG A 65 -3.78 -15.69 9.66
C ARG A 65 -4.51 -14.37 9.41
N ILE A 66 -5.33 -13.94 10.36
CA ILE A 66 -6.09 -12.70 10.25
C ILE A 66 -5.14 -11.49 10.20
N ILE A 67 -4.12 -11.46 11.05
CA ILE A 67 -3.10 -10.39 11.05
C ILE A 67 -2.42 -10.32 9.69
N ILE A 68 -1.96 -11.45 9.15
CA ILE A 68 -1.25 -11.48 7.86
C ILE A 68 -2.17 -11.09 6.70
N LEU A 69 -3.44 -11.52 6.72
CA LEU A 69 -4.43 -11.13 5.73
C LEU A 69 -4.65 -9.60 5.72
N TYR A 70 -4.84 -9.00 6.90
CA TYR A 70 -4.99 -7.55 7.02
C TYR A 70 -3.75 -6.80 6.54
N HIS A 71 -2.55 -7.24 6.93
CA HIS A 71 -1.31 -6.61 6.49
C HIS A 71 -1.12 -6.71 4.98
N SER A 72 -1.43 -7.87 4.39
CA SER A 72 -1.32 -8.12 2.96
C SER A 72 -2.22 -7.19 2.13
N ILE A 73 -3.48 -7.02 2.56
CA ILE A 73 -4.42 -6.10 1.90
C ILE A 73 -3.99 -4.65 2.15
N ALA A 74 -3.62 -4.30 3.38
CA ALA A 74 -3.18 -2.95 3.73
C ALA A 74 -1.98 -2.49 2.89
N MET A 75 -1.03 -3.37 2.60
CA MET A 75 0.14 -3.04 1.78
C MET A 75 -0.24 -2.64 0.34
N ALA A 76 -1.27 -3.26 -0.25
CA ALA A 76 -1.76 -2.83 -1.56
C ALA A 76 -2.46 -1.46 -1.51
N VAL A 77 -3.16 -1.15 -0.41
CA VAL A 77 -3.74 0.19 -0.19
C VAL A 77 -2.64 1.25 -0.07
N ILE A 78 -1.59 0.98 0.70
CA ILE A 78 -0.41 1.86 0.82
C ILE A 78 0.26 2.09 -0.55
N ALA A 79 0.32 1.05 -1.40
CA ALA A 79 0.82 1.20 -2.76
C ALA A 79 -0.07 2.14 -3.59
N ILE A 80 -1.39 2.02 -3.51
CA ILE A 80 -2.34 2.92 -4.19
C ILE A 80 -2.14 4.37 -3.73
N GLU A 81 -2.08 4.62 -2.42
CA GLU A 81 -1.83 5.94 -1.86
C GLU A 81 -0.51 6.54 -2.39
N THR A 82 0.53 5.71 -2.46
CA THR A 82 1.83 6.12 -3.00
C THR A 82 1.73 6.47 -4.49
N TYR A 83 1.05 5.68 -5.31
CA TYR A 83 0.84 5.99 -6.73
C TYR A 83 0.06 7.29 -6.94
N MET A 84 -0.91 7.57 -6.06
CA MET A 84 -1.64 8.84 -6.09
C MET A 84 -0.71 10.01 -5.76
N ILE A 85 0.13 9.88 -4.73
CA ILE A 85 1.09 10.92 -4.35
C ILE A 85 2.09 11.18 -5.49
N THR A 86 2.69 10.13 -6.05
CA THR A 86 3.66 10.26 -7.16
C THR A 86 3.03 10.70 -8.48
N GLY A 87 1.71 10.55 -8.62
CA GLY A 87 0.93 11.06 -9.74
C GLY A 87 0.47 12.51 -9.59
N LEU A 88 0.24 12.99 -8.37
CA LEU A 88 -0.30 14.32 -8.08
C LEU A 88 0.77 15.36 -7.77
N LEU A 89 1.88 14.96 -7.15
CA LEU A 89 2.96 15.85 -6.76
C LEU A 89 4.12 15.79 -7.76
N LYS A 90 4.66 16.97 -8.10
CA LYS A 90 5.87 17.06 -8.93
C LYS A 90 7.07 16.58 -8.12
N MET A 91 7.83 15.65 -8.69
CA MET A 91 9.09 15.12 -8.15
C MET A 91 10.02 14.74 -9.29
N LYS A 92 11.30 14.49 -9.00
CA LYS A 92 12.27 14.04 -10.00
C LYS A 92 11.85 12.67 -10.57
N GLU A 93 11.95 12.52 -11.90
CA GLU A 93 11.49 11.33 -12.62
C GLU A 93 12.14 10.03 -12.11
N PHE A 94 13.42 10.09 -11.73
CA PHE A 94 14.11 8.96 -11.12
C PHE A 94 13.42 8.44 -9.85
N PHE A 95 13.08 9.34 -8.92
CA PHE A 95 12.40 8.95 -7.68
C PHE A 95 11.02 8.39 -7.96
N LYS A 96 10.26 9.02 -8.87
CA LYS A 96 8.93 8.55 -9.26
C LYS A 96 8.96 7.11 -9.78
N THR A 97 9.86 6.82 -10.73
CA THR A 97 9.98 5.49 -11.31
C THR A 97 10.48 4.47 -10.29
N ALA A 98 11.51 4.82 -9.51
CA ALA A 98 12.07 3.92 -8.51
C ALA A 98 11.07 3.58 -7.40
N ILE A 99 10.40 4.58 -6.82
CA ILE A 99 9.38 4.39 -5.77
C ILE A 99 8.25 3.50 -6.29
N ASN A 100 7.69 3.83 -7.46
CA ASN A 100 6.58 3.06 -8.03
C ASN A 100 7.00 1.61 -8.31
N ALA A 101 8.20 1.37 -8.83
CA ALA A 101 8.69 0.02 -9.09
C ALA A 101 8.88 -0.78 -7.78
N ILE A 102 9.60 -0.20 -6.81
CA ILE A 102 9.91 -0.87 -5.55
C ILE A 102 8.63 -1.18 -4.77
N ILE A 103 7.71 -0.23 -4.66
CA ILE A 103 6.46 -0.46 -3.92
C ILE A 103 5.55 -1.46 -4.63
N THR A 104 5.55 -1.49 -5.97
CA THR A 104 4.81 -2.49 -6.76
C THR A 104 5.30 -3.89 -6.45
N VAL A 105 6.62 -4.10 -6.55
CA VAL A 105 7.22 -5.40 -6.25
C VAL A 105 6.99 -5.76 -4.78
N GLY A 106 7.17 -4.81 -3.87
CA GLY A 106 7.00 -4.99 -2.44
C GLY A 106 5.59 -5.48 -2.06
N TYR A 107 4.54 -4.80 -2.53
CA TYR A 107 3.17 -5.19 -2.18
C TYR A 107 2.76 -6.52 -2.80
N ILE A 108 3.19 -6.82 -4.04
CA ILE A 108 2.88 -8.10 -4.71
C ILE A 108 3.53 -9.25 -3.94
N LEU A 109 4.81 -9.12 -3.58
CA LEU A 109 5.51 -10.13 -2.78
C LEU A 109 4.83 -10.33 -1.43
N THR A 110 4.56 -9.23 -0.72
CA THR A 110 3.90 -9.28 0.59
C THR A 110 2.54 -9.96 0.48
N MET A 111 1.75 -9.63 -0.54
CA MET A 111 0.41 -10.17 -0.71
C MET A 111 0.41 -11.67 -1.05
N ILE A 112 1.19 -12.08 -2.04
CA ILE A 112 1.21 -13.48 -2.50
C ILE A 112 1.84 -14.38 -1.45
N PHE A 113 3.02 -14.02 -0.93
CA PHE A 113 3.76 -14.87 0.01
C PHE A 113 3.21 -14.78 1.43
N GLY A 114 2.59 -13.65 1.82
CA GLY A 114 1.86 -13.54 3.08
C GLY A 114 0.67 -14.50 3.13
N MET A 115 -0.17 -14.50 2.09
CA MET A 115 -1.28 -15.45 2.00
C MET A 115 -0.78 -16.90 1.83
N GLY A 116 0.27 -17.12 1.04
CA GLY A 116 0.92 -18.42 0.89
C GLY A 116 1.35 -19.00 2.23
N PHE A 117 2.06 -18.22 3.05
CA PHE A 117 2.51 -18.61 4.38
C PHE A 117 1.35 -18.84 5.36
N ALA A 118 0.35 -17.97 5.36
CA ALA A 118 -0.77 -18.05 6.31
C ALA A 118 -1.72 -19.23 6.04
N TYR A 119 -1.90 -19.64 4.78
CA TYR A 119 -2.93 -20.60 4.39
C TYR A 119 -2.40 -21.94 3.82
N PHE A 120 -1.19 -21.99 3.26
CA PHE A 120 -0.63 -23.19 2.62
C PHE A 120 0.56 -23.80 3.36
N GLY A 121 0.82 -23.36 4.60
CA GLY A 121 1.81 -23.93 5.49
C GLY A 121 2.89 -22.94 5.89
N HIS A 122 3.31 -23.04 7.16
CA HIS A 122 4.31 -22.19 7.82
C HIS A 122 5.74 -22.46 7.29
N ASN A 123 5.93 -22.36 5.97
CA ASN A 123 7.25 -22.47 5.36
C ASN A 123 8.05 -21.18 5.62
N TRP A 124 9.20 -21.32 6.29
CA TRP A 124 10.14 -20.23 6.56
C TRP A 124 10.47 -19.42 5.30
N ALA A 125 10.60 -20.07 4.13
CA ALA A 125 10.92 -19.39 2.88
C ALA A 125 9.81 -18.41 2.45
N PHE A 126 8.54 -18.80 2.56
CA PHE A 126 7.42 -17.91 2.26
C PHE A 126 7.34 -16.75 3.25
N HIS A 127 7.60 -17.02 4.53
CA HIS A 127 7.69 -15.97 5.54
C HIS A 127 8.84 -14.99 5.27
N GLY A 128 10.01 -15.49 4.87
CA GLY A 128 11.18 -14.68 4.53
C GLY A 128 10.91 -13.76 3.35
N ILE A 129 10.27 -14.26 2.29
CA ILE A 129 9.89 -13.45 1.13
C ILE A 129 8.82 -12.41 1.51
N TYR A 130 7.88 -12.76 2.39
CA TYR A 130 6.91 -11.82 2.95
C TYR A 130 7.58 -10.65 3.67
N ILE A 131 8.52 -10.93 4.58
CA ILE A 131 9.29 -9.89 5.30
C ILE A 131 10.14 -9.05 4.33
N PHE A 132 10.74 -9.68 3.33
CA PHE A 132 11.47 -8.98 2.29
C PHE A 132 10.57 -8.01 1.51
N GLY A 133 9.35 -8.44 1.15
CA GLY A 133 8.34 -7.59 0.54
C GLY A 133 7.99 -6.37 1.40
N LEU A 134 7.76 -6.57 2.70
CA LEU A 134 7.51 -5.48 3.66
C LEU A 134 8.69 -4.49 3.73
N SER A 135 9.92 -5.02 3.69
CA SER A 135 11.15 -4.22 3.72
C SER A 135 11.30 -3.33 2.47
N LEU A 136 10.90 -3.84 1.30
CA LEU A 136 10.85 -3.04 0.07
C LEU A 136 9.83 -1.91 0.14
N ILE A 137 8.64 -2.17 0.70
CA ILE A 137 7.63 -1.12 0.89
C ILE A 137 8.15 -0.05 1.84
N PHE A 138 8.79 -0.47 2.94
CA PHE A 138 9.41 0.47 3.88
C PHE A 138 10.49 1.32 3.20
N LEU A 139 11.36 0.71 2.38
CA LEU A 139 12.36 1.43 1.60
C LEU A 139 11.73 2.44 0.63
N ALA A 140 10.67 2.05 -0.08
CA ALA A 140 9.94 2.97 -0.96
C ALA A 140 9.36 4.16 -0.18
N GLY A 141 8.88 3.94 1.04
CA GLY A 141 8.42 4.98 1.95
C GLY A 141 9.53 5.97 2.32
N VAL A 142 10.73 5.47 2.66
CA VAL A 142 11.90 6.33 2.93
C VAL A 142 12.28 7.16 1.70
N MET A 143 12.31 6.54 0.52
CA MET A 143 12.57 7.24 -0.75
C MET A 143 11.51 8.31 -1.03
N LEU A 144 10.23 8.04 -0.72
CA LEU A 144 9.15 9.00 -0.90
C LEU A 144 9.32 10.21 0.02
N ILE A 145 9.72 10.02 1.28
CA ILE A 145 10.00 11.12 2.21
C ILE A 145 11.14 12.01 1.67
N ILE A 146 12.20 11.40 1.15
CA ILE A 146 13.33 12.12 0.55
C ILE A 146 12.87 12.88 -0.70
N ALA A 147 12.08 12.24 -1.58
CA ALA A 147 11.60 12.83 -2.82
C ALA A 147 10.66 14.03 -2.59
N LEU A 148 9.86 13.98 -1.52
CA LEU A 148 8.94 15.04 -1.12
C LEU A 148 9.57 16.09 -0.21
N TRP A 149 10.89 15.99 0.05
CA TRP A 149 11.57 16.89 0.96
C TRP A 149 11.46 18.33 0.46
N PRO A 150 10.83 19.23 1.24
CA PRO A 150 10.35 20.49 0.73
C PRO A 150 11.47 21.55 0.67
N TRP A 151 12.70 21.24 1.08
CA TRP A 151 13.79 22.21 1.13
C TRP A 151 14.60 22.34 -0.16
N ASP A 152 14.27 21.56 -1.19
CA ASP A 152 14.87 21.71 -2.52
C ASP A 152 14.32 22.98 -3.20
N LYS A 153 15.24 23.80 -3.74
CA LYS A 153 14.93 25.07 -4.40
C LYS A 153 14.03 24.88 -5.62
N GLU A 154 14.08 23.70 -6.25
CA GLU A 154 13.25 23.35 -7.42
C GLU A 154 11.74 23.38 -7.12
N TYR A 155 11.34 23.20 -5.85
CA TYR A 155 9.93 23.13 -5.44
C TYR A 155 9.42 24.43 -4.80
N TYR A 156 10.18 25.52 -4.88
CA TYR A 156 9.77 26.82 -4.34
C TYR A 156 8.68 27.46 -5.21
N VAL A 157 7.72 28.12 -4.56
CA VAL A 157 6.67 28.86 -5.26
C VAL A 157 7.29 30.12 -5.86
N THR A 158 7.36 30.20 -7.19
CA THR A 158 7.84 31.39 -7.91
C THR A 158 6.73 32.40 -8.21
N ASN A 159 5.46 32.05 -7.97
CA ASN A 159 4.31 32.89 -8.32
C ASN A 159 3.95 33.87 -7.20
N ASN A 160 4.06 35.17 -7.51
CA ASN A 160 3.78 36.29 -6.60
C ASN A 160 2.31 36.35 -6.11
N ARG A 161 1.36 35.71 -6.83
CA ARG A 161 -0.06 35.67 -6.46
C ARG A 161 -0.38 34.76 -5.26
N TYR A 162 0.51 33.81 -4.94
CA TYR A 162 0.38 32.87 -3.81
C TYR A 162 1.47 33.06 -2.75
N ALA A 163 2.37 34.02 -2.96
CA ALA A 163 3.37 34.44 -1.99
C ALA A 163 2.95 35.81 -1.43
N PRO A 164 1.98 35.86 -0.49
CA PRO A 164 1.66 37.13 0.15
C PRO A 164 2.92 37.56 0.91
N HIS A 165 3.45 38.70 0.47
CA HIS A 165 4.45 39.58 1.05
C HIS A 165 5.33 39.02 2.19
N GLN A 166 6.63 39.27 2.00
CA GLN A 166 7.71 39.22 3.00
C GLN A 166 8.49 37.91 3.04
N LYS A 167 9.66 37.94 2.37
CA LYS A 167 10.89 37.18 2.64
C LYS A 167 10.73 35.96 3.55
N ARG A 168 10.01 34.94 3.10
CA ARG A 168 10.09 33.62 3.71
C ARG A 168 10.06 32.59 2.60
N ILE A 169 11.23 32.03 2.35
CA ILE A 169 11.45 30.84 1.55
C ILE A 169 10.53 29.76 2.15
N ARG A 170 9.33 29.58 1.57
CA ARG A 170 8.36 28.58 2.00
C ARG A 170 8.07 27.65 0.83
N PRO A 171 8.28 26.34 1.00
CA PRO A 171 7.94 25.36 -0.02
C PRO A 171 6.44 25.29 -0.31
N ARG A 172 6.14 25.08 -1.60
CA ARG A 172 4.80 25.04 -2.19
C ARG A 172 3.85 24.00 -1.58
N THR A 173 4.40 22.95 -0.98
CA THR A 173 3.62 21.85 -0.39
C THR A 173 2.75 22.30 0.78
N TRP A 174 3.12 23.36 1.49
CA TRP A 174 2.44 23.80 2.71
C TRP A 174 1.30 24.80 2.50
N SER A 175 1.22 25.50 1.36
CA SER A 175 0.12 26.47 1.13
C SER A 175 -1.22 25.77 0.89
N LEU A 176 -1.21 24.59 0.28
CA LEU A 176 -2.41 23.74 0.12
C LEU A 176 -2.79 23.01 1.40
N LEU A 177 -1.82 22.64 2.24
CA LEU A 177 -2.08 22.01 3.53
C LEU A 177 -2.64 23.03 4.54
N ARG A 178 -2.22 24.30 4.52
CA ARG A 178 -2.59 25.27 5.57
C ARG A 178 -4.08 25.59 5.67
N HIS A 179 -4.84 25.48 4.57
CA HIS A 179 -6.28 25.71 4.62
C HIS A 179 -7.09 24.51 5.18
N ARG A 180 -6.43 23.36 5.44
CA ARG A 180 -7.01 22.14 6.05
C ARG A 180 -6.13 21.49 7.15
N SER A 181 -5.06 22.14 7.59
CA SER A 181 -4.00 21.50 8.39
C SER A 181 -4.25 21.42 9.89
N HIS A 182 -5.33 22.00 10.42
CA HIS A 182 -5.67 21.73 11.82
C HIS A 182 -6.37 20.37 12.01
N HIS A 183 -6.82 19.73 10.94
CA HIS A 183 -7.50 18.42 11.03
C HIS A 183 -6.67 17.25 10.50
N CYS A 184 -5.80 17.40 9.50
CA CYS A 184 -5.18 16.25 8.83
C CYS A 184 -3.88 15.73 9.48
N ALA A 185 -2.98 16.61 9.94
CA ALA A 185 -1.71 16.17 10.55
C ALA A 185 -1.93 15.52 11.92
N PHE A 186 -2.94 16.00 12.67
CA PHE A 186 -3.38 15.36 13.89
C PHE A 186 -4.01 13.99 13.61
N PHE A 187 -4.65 13.79 12.45
CA PHE A 187 -5.31 12.53 12.10
C PHE A 187 -4.33 11.38 11.82
N ILE A 188 -3.18 11.67 11.20
CA ILE A 188 -2.17 10.64 10.86
C ILE A 188 -1.43 10.17 12.13
N ILE A 189 -1.13 11.08 13.06
CA ILE A 189 -0.50 10.74 14.34
C ILE A 189 -1.51 10.11 15.32
N ARG A 190 -2.77 10.58 15.37
CA ARG A 190 -3.83 9.92 16.17
C ARG A 190 -4.24 8.55 15.64
N ARG A 191 -4.25 8.30 14.33
CA ARG A 191 -4.56 6.98 13.76
C ARG A 191 -3.49 5.94 14.10
N SER A 192 -2.23 6.37 14.18
CA SER A 192 -1.12 5.51 14.61
C SER A 192 -1.27 5.08 16.07
N ALA A 193 -1.74 5.99 16.94
CA ALA A 193 -2.08 5.66 18.32
C ALA A 193 -3.33 4.75 18.46
N TRP A 194 -4.30 4.87 17.55
CA TRP A 194 -5.48 3.99 17.50
C TRP A 194 -5.14 2.55 17.08
N LEU A 195 -4.19 2.37 16.16
CA LEU A 195 -3.68 1.04 15.78
C LEU A 195 -2.92 0.36 16.93
N ILE A 196 -2.22 1.13 17.76
CA ILE A 196 -1.53 0.62 18.96
C ILE A 196 -2.53 0.31 20.08
N LEU A 197 -3.57 1.12 20.28
CA LEU A 197 -4.60 0.87 21.30
C LEU A 197 -5.54 -0.30 20.95
N TRP A 198 -5.76 -0.57 19.65
CA TRP A 198 -6.57 -1.69 19.18
C TRP A 198 -5.87 -3.06 19.29
N SER A 199 -4.54 -3.10 19.33
CA SER A 199 -3.77 -4.33 19.56
C SER A 199 -3.90 -4.92 20.98
N ARG A 200 -4.72 -4.31 21.84
CA ARG A 200 -4.99 -4.73 23.23
C ARG A 200 -6.45 -5.10 23.50
N LEU A 201 -7.27 -5.25 22.46
CA LEU A 201 -8.60 -5.88 22.51
C LEU A 201 -8.57 -7.19 21.73
#